data_AF-A0A0C2VJD7-F1
#
_entry.id   AF-A0A0C2VJD7-F1
#
_cell.length_a   1.000
_cell.length_b   1.000
_cell.length_c   1.000
_cell.angle_alpha   90.00
_cell.angle_beta   90.00
_cell.angle_gamma   90.00
#
_symmetry.space_group_name_H-M   'P 1'
#
loop_
_entity.id
_entity.type
_entity.pdbx_description
1 polymer ?
#
loop_
_entity_poly.entity_id
_entity_poly.type
_entity_poly.pdbx_seq_one_letter_code
_entity_poly.pdbx_strand_id
1 'polypeptide(L)'
;MRKLYLLTPMILFLGCEERFEVYTQGKENTSKINCLRYDVGEKLEKDMMLKALKFQDDPTCEYSINLTKYHVKSCNNPQTKSLGADFDGYIRVEILKNAETIYKAQSDFKSDEIGAFKRVLSKTSEELK
;
A
#
# COMPACT_ATOMS: atom_id res chain seq x y z
N MET A 1 -26.36 10.80 -49.86
CA MET A 1 -25.75 9.73 -49.06
C MET A 1 -24.66 10.34 -48.18
N ARG A 2 -24.95 10.70 -46.93
CA ARG A 2 -23.94 11.25 -46.03
C ARG A 2 -24.47 11.20 -44.60
N LYS A 3 -23.55 10.92 -43.66
CA LYS A 3 -23.69 10.84 -42.19
C LYS A 3 -23.73 9.41 -41.64
N LEU A 4 -22.56 8.77 -41.60
CA LEU A 4 -22.29 7.65 -40.68
C LEU A 4 -20.80 7.59 -40.31
N TYR A 5 -20.23 8.70 -39.80
CA TYR A 5 -18.83 8.75 -39.36
C TYR A 5 -18.65 9.67 -38.14
N LEU A 6 -19.49 9.52 -37.12
CA LEU A 6 -19.44 10.41 -35.95
C LEU A 6 -19.77 9.72 -34.62
N LEU A 7 -19.47 8.41 -34.50
CA LEU A 7 -19.68 7.66 -33.25
C LEU A 7 -18.45 6.90 -32.76
N THR A 8 -17.33 6.93 -33.48
CA THR A 8 -16.16 6.09 -33.19
C THR A 8 -15.13 6.66 -32.19
N PRO A 9 -15.02 7.97 -31.87
CA PRO A 9 -13.96 8.42 -30.96
C PRO A 9 -14.31 8.36 -29.47
N MET A 10 -15.54 7.97 -29.07
CA MET A 10 -15.96 8.03 -27.66
C MET A 10 -15.61 6.78 -26.84
N ILE A 11 -15.19 5.68 -27.48
CA ILE A 11 -14.92 4.40 -26.80
C ILE A 11 -13.49 4.31 -26.25
N LEU A 12 -12.59 5.23 -26.61
CA LEU A 12 -11.17 5.18 -26.21
C LEU A 12 -10.85 5.82 -24.84
N PHE A 13 -11.83 6.44 -24.16
CA PHE A 13 -11.61 7.08 -22.86
C PHE A 13 -12.16 6.30 -21.66
N LEU A 14 -12.73 5.11 -21.88
CA LEU A 14 -13.07 4.18 -20.79
C LEU A 14 -11.84 3.34 -20.42
N GLY A 15 -10.73 4.00 -20.11
CA GLY A 15 -9.61 3.34 -19.44
C GLY A 15 -10.10 2.85 -18.08
N CYS A 16 -10.01 1.54 -17.82
CA CYS A 16 -10.24 1.01 -16.49
C CYS A 16 -9.13 1.51 -15.58
N GLU A 17 -9.49 2.29 -14.57
CA GLU A 17 -8.59 2.57 -13.45
C GLU A 17 -8.31 1.25 -12.74
N GLU A 18 -7.08 0.75 -12.83
CA GLU A 18 -6.64 -0.45 -12.10
C GLU A 18 -6.73 -0.17 -10.60
N ARG A 19 -7.74 -0.75 -9.96
CA ARG A 19 -7.93 -0.66 -8.51
C ARG A 19 -7.07 -1.73 -7.84
N PHE A 20 -5.84 -1.38 -7.52
CA PHE A 20 -5.04 -2.19 -6.60
C PHE A 20 -5.63 -2.05 -5.19
N GLU A 21 -6.25 -3.12 -4.70
CA GLU A 21 -6.89 -3.13 -3.38
C GLU A 21 -5.86 -3.00 -2.26
N VAL A 22 -6.27 -2.31 -1.18
CA VAL A 22 -5.52 -2.25 0.08
C VAL A 22 -6.26 -3.07 1.11
N TYR A 23 -5.65 -4.14 1.58
CA TYR A 23 -6.20 -5.02 2.59
C TYR A 23 -5.79 -4.53 3.98
N THR A 24 -6.77 -4.31 4.87
CA THR A 24 -6.51 -3.89 6.25
C THR A 24 -6.98 -4.94 7.26
N GLN A 25 -6.31 -4.98 8.40
CA GLN A 25 -6.78 -5.71 9.57
C GLN A 25 -6.40 -4.88 10.80
N GLY A 26 -7.39 -4.41 11.54
CA GLY A 26 -7.22 -3.66 12.78
C GLY A 26 -8.02 -4.28 13.92
N LYS A 27 -7.56 -4.07 15.15
CA LYS A 27 -8.38 -4.28 16.35
C LYS A 27 -9.22 -3.04 16.60
N GLU A 28 -10.42 -3.18 17.21
CA GLU A 28 -11.44 -2.12 17.42
C GLU A 28 -11.00 -0.84 18.18
N ASN A 29 -9.73 -0.66 18.55
CA ASN A 29 -9.25 0.44 19.40
C ASN A 29 -8.00 1.18 18.87
N THR A 30 -7.78 1.21 17.55
CA THR A 30 -6.63 1.94 16.94
C THR A 30 -6.74 3.47 17.01
N SER A 31 -7.92 4.02 17.36
CA SER A 31 -8.23 5.46 17.41
C SER A 31 -7.57 6.26 18.54
N LYS A 32 -6.66 5.66 19.33
CA LYS A 32 -5.97 6.30 20.46
C LYS A 32 -4.46 6.49 20.26
N ILE A 33 -3.94 6.21 19.07
CA ILE A 33 -2.51 6.37 18.79
C ILE A 33 -2.20 7.85 18.61
N ASN A 34 -1.26 8.39 19.37
CA ASN A 34 -0.84 9.80 19.31
C ASN A 34 0.63 9.97 18.90
N CYS A 35 1.46 8.95 19.12
CA CYS A 35 2.85 8.88 18.70
C CYS A 35 3.09 7.56 17.95
N LEU A 36 4.19 7.50 17.20
CA LEU A 36 4.72 6.27 16.63
C LEU A 36 6.25 6.29 16.73
N ARG A 37 6.83 5.13 17.05
CA ARG A 37 8.24 4.87 16.81
C ARG A 37 8.41 4.27 15.41
N TYR A 38 9.16 4.93 14.55
CA TYR A 38 9.38 4.47 13.17
C TYR A 38 10.58 3.53 13.11
N ASP A 39 10.31 2.22 13.08
CA ASP A 39 11.31 1.16 12.99
C ASP A 39 11.59 0.84 11.50
N VAL A 40 12.06 1.85 10.75
CA VAL A 40 12.32 1.78 9.30
C VAL A 40 13.76 2.16 9.01
N GLY A 41 14.50 1.27 8.34
CA GLY A 41 15.94 1.44 8.10
C GLY A 41 16.27 2.48 7.01
N GLU A 42 15.43 2.61 6.00
CA GLU A 42 15.66 3.51 4.87
C GLU A 42 15.09 4.92 5.14
N LYS A 43 15.95 5.93 5.03
CA LYS A 43 15.57 7.33 5.33
C LYS A 43 14.43 7.84 4.45
N LEU A 44 14.46 7.55 3.15
CA LEU A 44 13.43 8.00 2.21
C LEU A 44 12.04 7.46 2.59
N GLU A 45 11.98 6.19 2.98
CA GLU A 45 10.74 5.53 3.39
C GLU A 45 10.22 6.12 4.69
N LYS A 46 11.11 6.32 5.67
CA LYS A 46 10.77 7.00 6.91
C LYS A 46 10.21 8.40 6.67
N ASP A 47 10.85 9.19 5.82
CA ASP A 47 10.40 10.55 5.47
C ASP A 47 9.02 10.54 4.78
N MET A 48 8.78 9.57 3.89
CA MET A 48 7.47 9.38 3.25
C MET A 48 6.38 9.05 4.28
N MET A 49 6.67 8.17 5.24
CA MET A 49 5.73 7.79 6.29
C MET A 49 5.42 8.95 7.23
N LEU A 50 6.44 9.68 7.68
CA LEU A 50 6.27 10.87 8.53
C LEU A 50 5.37 11.90 7.86
N LYS A 51 5.61 12.17 6.57
CA LYS A 51 4.81 13.12 5.80
C LYS A 51 3.35 12.69 5.63
N ALA A 52 3.11 11.40 5.38
CA ALA A 52 1.77 10.88 5.09
C ALA A 52 0.92 10.69 6.36
N LEU A 53 1.52 10.15 7.42
CA LEU A 53 0.81 9.76 8.63
C LEU A 53 0.65 10.94 9.60
N LYS A 54 1.66 11.80 9.69
CA LYS A 54 1.69 12.98 10.58
C LYS A 54 1.64 12.63 12.08
N PHE A 55 2.08 11.43 12.48
CA PHE A 55 2.34 11.11 13.89
C PHE A 55 3.71 11.62 14.31
N GLN A 56 3.83 12.04 15.57
CA GLN A 56 5.12 12.39 16.16
C GLN A 56 6.05 11.17 16.16
N ASP A 57 7.29 11.35 15.70
CA ASP A 57 8.36 10.36 15.84
C ASP A 57 8.91 10.41 17.26
N ASP A 58 8.55 9.42 18.07
CA ASP A 58 9.00 9.31 19.45
C ASP A 58 9.61 7.92 19.69
N PRO A 59 10.94 7.82 19.90
CA PRO A 59 11.63 6.58 20.22
C PRO A 59 11.10 5.86 21.47
N THR A 60 10.41 6.57 22.37
CA THR A 60 9.84 6.05 23.61
C THR A 60 8.37 5.65 23.50
N CYS A 61 7.75 5.86 22.34
CA CYS A 61 6.35 5.51 22.12
C CYS A 61 6.10 4.00 22.28
N GLU A 62 4.98 3.64 22.91
CA GLU A 62 4.56 2.24 23.07
C GLU A 62 4.15 1.57 21.75
N TYR A 63 3.81 2.40 20.74
CA TYR A 63 3.44 1.96 19.41
C TYR A 63 4.63 2.09 18.47
N SER A 64 4.98 1.02 17.77
CA SER A 64 5.96 1.07 16.69
C SER A 64 5.31 0.79 15.35
N ILE A 65 5.87 1.37 14.29
CA ILE A 65 5.44 1.16 12.92
C ILE A 65 6.57 0.54 12.10
N ASN A 66 6.25 -0.56 11.44
CA ASN A 66 7.17 -1.33 10.63
C ASN A 66 6.75 -1.29 9.16
N LEU A 67 7.73 -1.30 8.27
CA LEU A 67 7.54 -1.41 6.83
C LEU A 67 8.14 -2.73 6.34
N THR A 68 7.33 -3.54 5.66
CA THR A 68 7.78 -4.73 4.94
C THR A 68 7.63 -4.52 3.44
N LYS A 69 8.72 -4.73 2.71
CA LYS A 69 8.75 -4.77 1.25
C LYS A 69 9.14 -6.17 0.81
N TYR A 70 8.20 -6.87 0.18
CA TYR A 70 8.42 -8.23 -0.30
C TYR A 70 8.49 -8.22 -1.82
N HIS A 71 9.52 -8.86 -2.38
CA HIS A 71 9.71 -9.03 -3.82
C HIS A 71 9.80 -10.50 -4.17
N VAL A 72 9.08 -10.91 -5.22
CA VAL A 72 9.20 -12.24 -5.80
C VAL A 72 10.50 -12.33 -6.58
N LYS A 73 11.52 -13.00 -6.02
CA LYS A 73 12.86 -13.09 -6.62
C LYS A 73 12.95 -13.98 -7.86
N SER A 74 12.04 -14.94 -8.03
CA SER A 74 11.88 -15.75 -9.26
C SER A 74 10.75 -16.76 -9.09
N CYS A 75 9.68 -16.62 -9.88
CA CYS A 75 8.71 -17.70 -10.06
C CYS A 75 9.25 -18.68 -11.11
N ASN A 76 9.71 -19.85 -10.68
CA ASN A 76 10.19 -20.93 -11.57
C ASN A 76 9.05 -21.84 -12.08
N ASN A 77 7.79 -21.57 -11.73
CA ASN A 77 6.66 -22.34 -12.23
C ASN A 77 6.20 -21.81 -13.60
N PRO A 78 6.35 -22.57 -14.69
CA PRO A 78 5.93 -22.15 -16.03
C PRO A 78 4.43 -21.84 -16.13
N GLN A 79 3.58 -22.45 -15.28
CA GLN A 79 2.13 -22.17 -15.26
C GLN A 79 1.82 -20.73 -14.78
N THR A 80 2.60 -20.20 -13.83
CA THR A 80 2.43 -18.81 -13.36
C THR A 80 2.91 -17.78 -14.38
N LYS A 81 3.82 -18.15 -15.28
CA LYS A 81 4.28 -17.27 -16.37
C LYS A 81 3.29 -17.20 -17.53
N SER A 82 2.63 -18.32 -17.88
CA SER A 82 1.68 -18.36 -19.00
C SER A 82 0.35 -17.67 -18.72
N LEU A 83 -0.03 -17.50 -17.44
CA LEU A 83 -1.26 -16.81 -17.02
C LEU A 83 -1.04 -15.32 -16.73
N GLY A 84 0.20 -14.81 -16.87
CA GLY A 84 0.54 -13.44 -16.54
C GLY A 84 0.38 -13.15 -15.05
N ALA A 85 1.26 -13.69 -14.21
CA ALA A 85 1.25 -13.45 -12.77
C ALA A 85 1.07 -11.95 -12.46
N ASP A 86 -0.03 -11.63 -11.79
CA ASP A 86 -0.43 -10.25 -11.50
C ASP A 86 0.22 -9.70 -10.22
N PHE A 87 1.45 -10.13 -9.95
CA PHE A 87 2.07 -9.99 -8.64
C PHE A 87 3.60 -10.05 -8.74
N ASP A 88 4.24 -8.91 -8.50
CA ASP A 88 5.71 -8.80 -8.33
C ASP A 88 6.11 -8.78 -6.85
N GLY A 89 5.17 -8.44 -5.96
CA GLY A 89 5.42 -8.29 -4.55
C GLY A 89 4.31 -7.56 -3.81
N TYR A 90 4.58 -7.25 -2.53
CA TYR A 90 3.67 -6.44 -1.72
C TYR A 90 4.42 -5.45 -0.84
N ILE A 91 3.73 -4.35 -0.52
CA ILE A 91 4.10 -3.41 0.53
C ILE A 91 3.13 -3.61 1.69
N ARG A 92 3.66 -3.76 2.90
CA ARG A 92 2.87 -3.88 4.12
C ARG A 92 3.40 -2.91 5.19
N VAL A 93 2.47 -2.19 5.81
CA VAL A 93 2.72 -1.39 7.00
C VAL A 93 2.01 -2.06 8.16
N GLU A 94 2.71 -2.21 9.28
CA GLU A 94 2.18 -2.81 10.50
C GLU A 94 2.42 -1.87 11.68
N ILE A 95 1.43 -1.72 12.55
CA ILE A 95 1.58 -1.06 13.84
C ILE A 95 1.51 -2.11 14.93
N LEU A 96 2.53 -2.08 15.78
CA LEU A 96 2.70 -3.00 16.87
C LEU A 96 2.56 -2.26 18.20
N LYS A 97 1.93 -2.93 19.18
CA LYS A 97 1.96 -2.55 20.59
C LYS A 97 2.47 -3.74 21.36
N ASN A 98 3.58 -3.59 22.11
CA ASN A 98 4.20 -4.70 22.86
C ASN A 98 4.46 -5.97 22.00
N ALA A 99 4.96 -5.78 20.78
CA ALA A 99 5.20 -6.83 19.78
C ALA A 99 3.95 -7.52 19.21
N GLU A 100 2.75 -7.09 19.59
CA GLU A 100 1.50 -7.56 18.99
C GLU A 100 1.05 -6.61 17.88
N THR A 101 0.76 -7.15 16.68
CA THR A 101 0.18 -6.36 15.58
C THR A 101 -1.24 -5.95 15.94
N ILE A 102 -1.45 -4.64 16.11
CA ILE A 102 -2.78 -4.05 16.39
C ILE A 102 -3.44 -3.51 15.13
N TYR A 103 -2.65 -3.23 14.10
CA TYR A 103 -3.09 -2.76 12.79
C TYR A 103 -2.11 -3.22 11.73
N LYS A 104 -2.64 -3.60 10.56
CA LYS A 104 -1.85 -3.81 9.35
C LYS A 104 -2.61 -3.32 8.12
N ALA A 105 -1.87 -2.79 7.16
CA ALA A 105 -2.36 -2.47 5.83
C ALA A 105 -1.38 -3.01 4.79
N GLN A 106 -1.90 -3.63 3.72
CA GLN A 106 -1.09 -4.19 2.65
C GLN A 106 -1.67 -3.85 1.28
N SER A 107 -0.80 -3.50 0.34
CA SER A 107 -1.12 -3.46 -1.08
C SER A 107 -0.12 -4.31 -1.83
N ASP A 108 -0.63 -5.15 -2.71
CA ASP A 108 0.19 -5.84 -3.69
C ASP A 108 0.58 -4.86 -4.81
N PHE A 109 1.65 -5.19 -5.55
CA PHE A 109 2.08 -4.42 -6.71
C PHE A 109 2.55 -5.30 -7.85
N LYS A 110 2.44 -4.73 -9.05
CA LYS A 110 3.05 -5.21 -10.28
C LYS A 110 3.75 -4.03 -10.93
N SER A 111 5.07 -4.01 -10.86
CA SER A 111 5.94 -2.95 -11.39
C SER A 111 5.70 -1.52 -10.86
N ASP A 112 4.78 -1.31 -9.90
CA ASP A 112 4.49 -0.03 -9.24
C ASP A 112 4.56 -0.14 -7.70
N GLU A 113 5.75 -0.42 -7.19
CA GLU A 113 6.02 -0.53 -5.75
C GLU A 113 5.73 0.78 -5.01
N ILE A 114 6.13 1.92 -5.59
CA ILE A 114 5.96 3.24 -4.98
C ILE A 114 4.48 3.63 -4.92
N GLY A 115 3.69 3.32 -5.94
CA GLY A 115 2.25 3.51 -5.89
C GLY A 115 1.59 2.63 -4.83
N ALA A 116 1.99 1.36 -4.69
CA ALA A 116 1.52 0.51 -3.60
C ALA A 116 1.84 1.08 -2.23
N PHE A 117 3.07 1.58 -2.04
CA PHE A 117 3.45 2.22 -0.79
C PHE A 117 2.57 3.45 -0.48
N LYS A 118 2.34 4.32 -1.47
CA LYS A 118 1.45 5.48 -1.31
C LYS A 118 0.01 5.08 -0.96
N ARG A 119 -0.53 4.04 -1.61
CA ARG A 119 -1.88 3.51 -1.30
C ARG A 119 -1.96 3.01 0.14
N VAL A 120 -0.98 2.22 0.58
CA VAL A 120 -0.90 1.72 1.96
C VAL A 120 -0.83 2.87 2.97
N LEU A 121 -0.01 3.89 2.73
CA LEU A 121 0.09 5.05 3.61
C LEU A 121 -1.19 5.89 3.64
N SER A 122 -1.84 6.07 2.49
CA SER A 122 -3.12 6.77 2.42
C SER A 122 -4.17 6.07 3.27
N LYS A 123 -4.32 4.74 3.09
CA LYS A 123 -5.29 3.94 3.83
C LYS A 123 -5.00 3.90 5.32
N THR A 124 -3.72 3.78 5.69
CA THR A 124 -3.26 3.83 7.08
C THR A 124 -3.54 5.19 7.73
N SER A 125 -3.36 6.29 7.00
CA SER A 125 -3.66 7.64 7.50
C SER A 125 -5.17 7.86 7.71
N GLU A 126 -6.00 7.24 6.85
CA GLU A 126 -7.47 7.29 6.93
C GLU A 126 -8.02 6.52 8.14
N GLU A 127 -7.51 5.31 8.42
CA GLU A 127 -8.07 4.43 9.45
C GLU A 127 -7.54 4.68 10.87
N LEU A 128 -6.45 5.44 11.01
CA LEU A 128 -5.82 5.73 12.31
C LEU A 128 -6.08 7.13 12.84
N LYS A 129 -6.77 7.98 12.08
CA LYS A 129 -7.19 9.33 12.48
C LYS A 129 -8.69 9.34 12.77
#